data_AF-A0A846I5E9-F1
#
_entry.id   AF-A0A846I5E9-F1
#
_cell.length_a   1.000
_cell.length_b   1.000
_cell.length_c   1.000
_cell.angle_alpha   90.00
_cell.angle_beta   90.00
_cell.angle_gamma   90.00
#
_symmetry.space_group_name_H-M   'P 1'
#
loop_
_entity.id
_entity.type
_entity.pdbx_description
1 polymer ?
#
loop_
_entity_poly.entity_id
_entity_poly.type
_entity_poly.pdbx_seq_one_letter_code
_entity_poly.pdbx_strand_id
1 'polypeptide(L)'
;MCAQARAWKIKDRYARKTVTVFTDEIAQLKSSEQFIGNKLDQTDKFGIKFILSTMYINQLRIREKLRTANTSYILISGSDKVNYMELKDELNQFGYELEDLMNLKRFHSLNYIKYQNGYWAGITKLPPPIK
;
A
#
# COMPACT_ATOMS: atom_id res chain seq x y z
N MET A 1 -17.40 -10.64 -9.26
CA MET A 1 -17.03 -9.40 -8.52
C MET A 1 -17.83 -8.24 -9.09
N CYS A 2 -18.45 -7.38 -8.26
CA CYS A 2 -19.30 -6.27 -8.75
C CYS A 2 -18.60 -5.33 -9.73
N ALA A 3 -17.28 -5.13 -9.59
CA ALA A 3 -16.51 -4.28 -10.51
C ALA A 3 -16.36 -4.89 -11.92
N GLN A 4 -16.36 -6.21 -12.05
CA GLN A 4 -16.40 -6.88 -13.35
C GLN A 4 -17.75 -6.67 -14.04
N ALA A 5 -18.85 -6.84 -13.29
CA ALA A 5 -20.19 -6.56 -13.80
C ALA A 5 -20.35 -5.09 -14.23
N ARG A 6 -19.74 -4.15 -13.49
CA ARG A 6 -19.65 -2.74 -13.90
C ARG A 6 -18.88 -2.56 -15.20
N ALA A 7 -17.74 -3.23 -15.37
CA ALA A 7 -16.96 -3.14 -16.60
C ALA A 7 -17.67 -3.74 -17.82
N TRP A 8 -18.58 -4.69 -17.63
CA TRP A 8 -19.46 -5.17 -18.70
C TRP A 8 -20.53 -4.15 -19.08
N LYS A 9 -21.08 -3.42 -18.10
CA LYS A 9 -22.09 -2.36 -18.33
C LYS A 9 -21.47 -1.10 -18.93
N ILE A 10 -20.30 -0.69 -18.46
CA ILE A 10 -19.59 0.53 -18.89
C ILE A 10 -18.33 0.09 -19.65
N LYS A 11 -18.50 -0.10 -20.96
CA LYS A 11 -17.42 -0.61 -21.84
C LYS A 11 -16.24 0.35 -21.90
N ASP A 12 -16.49 1.65 -22.02
CA ASP A 12 -15.44 2.67 -21.94
C ASP A 12 -14.77 2.62 -20.55
N ARG A 13 -13.45 2.41 -20.54
CA ARG A 13 -12.64 2.35 -19.32
C ARG A 13 -12.59 3.70 -18.62
N TYR A 14 -12.49 4.80 -19.38
CA TYR A 14 -12.28 6.14 -18.83
C TYR A 14 -13.56 6.70 -18.20
N ALA A 15 -14.73 6.25 -18.67
CA ALA A 15 -16.03 6.53 -18.03
C ALA A 15 -16.25 5.79 -16.69
N ARG A 16 -15.40 4.84 -16.29
CA ARG A 16 -15.58 4.08 -15.04
C ARG A 16 -15.04 4.88 -13.85
N LYS A 17 -15.90 5.11 -12.85
CA LYS A 17 -15.48 5.71 -11.57
C LYS A 17 -14.45 4.82 -10.84
N THR A 18 -13.33 5.38 -10.43
CA THR A 18 -12.39 4.69 -9.54
C THR A 18 -13.03 4.46 -8.17
N VAL A 19 -12.89 3.25 -7.64
CA VAL A 19 -13.35 2.87 -6.29
C VAL A 19 -12.12 2.57 -5.45
N THR A 20 -11.94 3.32 -4.37
CA THR A 20 -10.89 3.08 -3.39
C THR A 20 -11.48 2.30 -2.24
N VAL A 21 -10.88 1.16 -1.92
CA VAL A 21 -11.28 0.29 -0.80
C VAL A 21 -10.22 0.42 0.29
N PHE A 22 -10.66 0.86 1.48
CA PHE A 22 -9.83 0.94 2.67
C PHE A 22 -10.13 -0.25 3.57
N THR A 23 -9.10 -0.88 4.10
CA THR A 23 -9.25 -1.97 5.07
C THR A 23 -8.34 -1.71 6.26
N ASP A 24 -8.90 -1.84 7.46
CA ASP A 24 -8.10 -1.80 8.67
C ASP A 24 -7.61 -3.20 9.05
N GLU A 25 -6.33 -3.32 9.38
CA GLU A 25 -5.61 -4.54 9.79
C GLU A 25 -5.95 -5.79 8.96
N ILE A 26 -5.64 -5.74 7.66
CA ILE A 26 -6.05 -6.78 6.70
C ILE A 26 -5.51 -8.18 7.06
N ALA A 27 -4.39 -8.27 7.79
CA ALA A 27 -3.78 -9.52 8.22
C ALA A 27 -4.71 -10.38 9.10
N GLN A 28 -5.66 -9.75 9.81
CA GLN A 28 -6.66 -10.45 10.62
C GLN A 28 -7.75 -11.09 9.75
N LEU A 29 -8.04 -10.54 8.57
CA LEU A 29 -9.12 -10.97 7.68
C LEU A 29 -8.61 -11.91 6.59
N LYS A 30 -8.27 -13.14 6.96
CA LYS A 30 -7.65 -14.14 6.06
C LYS A 30 -8.34 -14.27 4.69
N SER A 31 -9.66 -14.42 4.68
CA SER A 31 -10.43 -14.61 3.45
C SER A 31 -10.41 -13.36 2.56
N SER A 32 -10.51 -12.17 3.17
CA SER A 32 -10.46 -10.89 2.47
C SER A 32 -9.06 -10.64 1.90
N GLU A 33 -8.02 -10.92 2.68
CA GLU A 33 -6.63 -10.80 2.25
C GLU A 33 -6.35 -11.70 1.03
N GLN A 34 -6.73 -12.97 1.08
CA GLN A 34 -6.58 -13.89 -0.04
C GLN A 34 -7.39 -13.45 -1.26
N PHE A 35 -8.61 -12.97 -1.05
CA PHE A 35 -9.44 -12.43 -2.13
C PHE A 35 -8.76 -11.25 -2.83
N ILE A 36 -8.21 -10.31 -2.07
CA ILE A 36 -7.47 -9.15 -2.59
C ILE A 36 -6.24 -9.65 -3.36
N GLY A 37 -5.41 -10.50 -2.74
CA GLY A 37 -4.19 -11.03 -3.35
C GLY A 37 -4.41 -11.82 -4.63
N ASN A 38 -5.57 -12.46 -4.80
CA ASN A 38 -5.92 -13.17 -6.04
C ASN A 38 -6.45 -12.24 -7.14
N LYS A 39 -6.63 -10.96 -6.84
CA LYS A 39 -7.24 -9.97 -7.75
C LYS A 39 -6.38 -8.73 -8.01
N LEU A 40 -5.24 -8.56 -7.32
CA LEU A 40 -4.31 -7.44 -7.47
C LEU A 40 -3.97 -7.14 -8.95
N ASP A 41 -3.63 -8.15 -9.74
CA ASP A 41 -3.23 -7.95 -11.15
C ASP A 41 -4.37 -7.43 -12.06
N GLN A 42 -5.62 -7.53 -11.60
CA GLN A 42 -6.80 -7.21 -12.38
C GLN A 42 -7.50 -5.94 -11.90
N THR A 43 -7.20 -5.43 -10.70
CA THR A 43 -7.96 -4.34 -10.07
C THR A 43 -7.86 -3.04 -10.85
N ASP A 44 -6.70 -2.75 -11.44
CA ASP A 44 -6.46 -1.58 -12.28
C ASP A 44 -7.29 -1.57 -13.56
N LYS A 45 -7.63 -2.76 -14.10
CA LYS A 45 -8.51 -2.90 -15.28
C LYS A 45 -9.95 -2.53 -14.93
N PHE A 46 -10.35 -2.77 -13.68
CA PHE A 46 -11.70 -2.54 -13.19
C PHE A 46 -11.86 -1.23 -12.43
N GLY A 47 -10.80 -0.43 -12.30
CA GLY A 47 -10.81 0.85 -11.59
C GLY A 47 -11.01 0.66 -10.09
N ILE A 48 -10.39 -0.37 -9.49
CA ILE A 48 -10.35 -0.59 -8.05
C ILE A 48 -8.94 -0.28 -7.55
N LYS A 49 -8.84 0.46 -6.45
CA LYS A 49 -7.59 0.68 -5.72
C LYS A 49 -7.75 0.20 -4.28
N PHE A 50 -6.76 -0.50 -3.76
CA PHE A 50 -6.75 -0.95 -2.36
C PHE A 50 -5.79 -0.09 -1.55
N ILE A 51 -6.23 0.30 -0.36
CA ILE A 51 -5.38 0.87 0.69
C ILE A 51 -5.56 -0.03 1.91
N LEU A 52 -4.48 -0.72 2.26
CA LEU A 52 -4.47 -1.73 3.30
C LEU A 52 -3.65 -1.19 4.47
N SER A 53 -4.21 -1.17 5.67
CA SER A 53 -3.40 -1.04 6.89
C SER A 53 -3.05 -2.43 7.42
N THR A 54 -1.88 -2.52 8.03
CA THR A 54 -1.47 -3.65 8.86
C THR A 54 -0.37 -3.21 9.81
N MET A 55 -0.31 -3.87 10.97
CA MET A 55 0.74 -3.66 11.97
C MET A 55 2.09 -4.21 11.51
N TYR A 56 2.08 -5.36 10.84
CA TYR A 56 3.30 -6.04 10.40
C TYR A 56 3.19 -6.55 8.97
N ILE A 57 4.08 -6.09 8.09
CA ILE A 57 4.11 -6.50 6.67
C ILE A 57 4.37 -8.00 6.55
N ASN A 58 5.23 -8.56 7.39
CA ASN A 58 5.58 -9.98 7.35
C ASN A 58 4.41 -10.92 7.70
N GLN A 59 3.35 -10.42 8.37
CA GLN A 59 2.12 -11.16 8.66
C GLN A 59 1.18 -11.23 7.46
N LEU A 60 1.40 -10.39 6.44
CA LEU A 60 0.67 -10.47 5.19
C LEU A 60 1.07 -11.74 4.43
N ARG A 61 0.12 -12.64 4.27
CA ARG A 61 0.18 -13.85 3.44
C ARG A 61 0.34 -13.49 1.97
N ILE A 62 -0.05 -12.28 1.57
CA ILE A 62 0.06 -11.78 0.19
C ILE A 62 1.29 -10.89 -0.05
N ARG A 63 2.23 -10.79 0.90
CA ARG A 63 3.37 -9.85 0.83
C ARG A 63 4.18 -9.94 -0.48
N GLU A 64 4.50 -11.15 -0.94
CA GLU A 64 5.29 -11.34 -2.17
C GLU A 64 4.54 -10.84 -3.41
N LYS A 65 3.22 -11.03 -3.42
CA LYS A 65 2.36 -10.50 -4.49
C LYS A 65 2.33 -8.98 -4.45
N LEU A 66 2.27 -8.36 -3.27
CA LEU A 66 2.32 -6.91 -3.14
C LEU A 66 3.65 -6.32 -3.63
N ARG A 67 4.78 -6.98 -3.32
CA ARG A 67 6.10 -6.57 -3.83
C ARG A 67 6.17 -6.66 -5.36
N THR A 68 5.70 -7.76 -5.92
CA THR A 68 5.67 -7.97 -7.38
C THR A 68 4.70 -7.02 -8.10
N ALA A 69 3.62 -6.62 -7.43
CA ALA A 69 2.60 -5.71 -7.96
C ALA A 69 3.02 -4.22 -7.94
N ASN A 70 4.28 -3.91 -7.62
CA ASN A 70 4.79 -2.54 -7.55
C ASN A 70 3.99 -1.63 -6.60
N THR A 71 3.62 -2.16 -5.43
CA THR A 71 2.80 -1.48 -4.44
C THR A 71 3.56 -0.31 -3.77
N SER A 72 2.84 0.73 -3.36
CA SER A 72 3.38 1.82 -2.54
C SER A 72 3.24 1.50 -1.04
N TYR A 73 4.25 1.85 -0.25
CA TYR A 73 4.31 1.60 1.19
C TYR A 73 4.47 2.91 1.97
N ILE A 74 3.80 2.98 3.12
CA ILE A 74 3.84 4.12 4.04
C ILE A 74 4.10 3.56 5.44
N LEU A 75 5.31 3.79 5.96
CA LEU A 75 5.69 3.44 7.32
C LEU A 75 5.47 4.67 8.21
N ILE A 76 4.51 4.60 9.12
CA ILE A 76 4.19 5.72 10.01
C ILE A 76 5.12 5.76 11.23
N SER A 77 5.29 6.94 11.85
CA SER A 77 5.99 7.08 13.13
C SER A 77 5.47 6.06 14.15
N GLY A 78 6.38 5.32 14.79
CA GLY A 78 6.07 4.22 15.70
C GLY A 78 5.95 2.84 15.03
N SER A 79 6.20 2.73 13.72
CA SER A 79 6.28 1.43 13.04
C SER A 79 7.48 0.62 13.55
N ASP A 80 7.31 -0.70 13.66
CA ASP A 80 8.35 -1.60 14.13
C ASP A 80 9.49 -1.75 13.10
N LYS A 81 10.72 -1.92 13.59
CA LYS A 81 11.92 -2.15 12.76
C LYS A 81 11.78 -3.32 11.79
N VAL A 82 10.95 -4.32 12.10
CA VAL A 82 10.70 -5.46 11.22
C VAL A 82 10.06 -5.01 9.91
N ASN A 83 9.19 -4.00 9.93
CA ASN A 83 8.59 -3.46 8.70
C ASN A 83 9.61 -2.75 7.82
N TYR A 84 10.59 -2.08 8.43
CA TYR A 84 11.72 -1.52 7.70
C TYR A 84 12.51 -2.61 6.99
N MET A 85 12.79 -3.72 7.69
CA MET A 85 13.60 -4.81 7.14
C MET A 85 12.98 -5.45 5.89
N GLU A 86 11.65 -5.46 5.76
CA GLU A 86 10.95 -5.94 4.56
C GLU A 86 11.16 -5.04 3.33
N LEU A 87 11.55 -3.78 3.54
CA LEU A 87 11.74 -2.76 2.49
C LEU A 87 13.17 -2.19 2.49
N LYS A 88 14.11 -2.85 3.19
CA LYS A 88 15.44 -2.30 3.48
C LYS A 88 16.21 -2.00 2.21
N ASP A 89 16.25 -2.94 1.28
CA ASP A 89 17.03 -2.78 0.05
C ASP A 89 16.46 -1.65 -0.81
N GLU A 90 15.12 -1.55 -0.87
CA GLU A 90 14.43 -0.49 -1.58
C GLU A 90 14.65 0.88 -0.96
N LEU A 91 14.56 1.01 0.38
CA LEU A 91 14.73 2.28 1.08
C LEU A 91 16.20 2.75 1.09
N ASN A 92 17.14 1.83 1.29
CA ASN A 92 18.58 2.12 1.29
C ASN A 92 19.04 2.69 -0.05
N GLN A 93 18.44 2.28 -1.17
CA GLN A 93 18.75 2.83 -2.50
C GLN A 93 18.46 4.34 -2.62
N PHE A 94 17.57 4.86 -1.77
CA PHE A 94 17.25 6.29 -1.68
C PHE A 94 17.95 7.00 -0.52
N GLY A 95 18.84 6.29 0.20
CA GLY A 95 19.59 6.85 1.32
C GLY A 95 18.80 6.98 2.61
N TYR A 96 17.70 6.24 2.77
CA TYR A 96 16.99 6.13 4.04
C TYR A 96 17.45 4.88 4.78
N GLU A 97 17.74 5.02 6.06
CA GLU A 97 18.24 3.97 6.95
C GLU A 97 17.21 3.63 8.04
N LEU A 98 17.48 2.59 8.84
CA LEU A 98 16.58 2.19 9.93
C LEU A 98 16.40 3.33 10.94
N GLU A 99 17.48 4.06 11.21
CA GLU A 99 17.54 5.22 12.08
C GLU A 99 16.55 6.31 11.67
N ASP A 100 16.31 6.49 10.37
CA ASP A 100 15.32 7.46 9.87
C ASP A 100 13.90 7.07 10.29
N LEU A 101 13.56 5.78 10.22
CA LEU A 101 12.27 5.28 10.69
C LEU A 101 12.15 5.46 12.21
N MET A 102 13.19 5.06 12.95
CA MET A 102 13.18 5.10 14.42
C MET A 102 13.11 6.53 14.97
N ASN A 103 13.67 7.50 14.25
CA ASN A 103 13.66 8.91 14.62
C ASN A 103 12.50 9.72 13.99
N LEU A 104 11.54 9.07 13.32
CA LEU A 104 10.38 9.75 12.76
C LEU A 104 9.60 10.52 13.83
N LYS A 105 9.49 11.83 13.62
CA LYS A 105 8.66 12.71 14.43
C LYS A 105 7.20 12.25 14.38
N ARG A 106 6.45 12.51 15.47
CA ARG A 106 4.99 12.27 15.50
C ARG A 106 4.32 12.94 14.29
N PHE A 107 3.31 12.28 13.72
CA PHE A 107 2.63 12.71 12.49
C PHE A 107 3.57 12.83 11.28
N HIS A 108 4.56 11.96 11.18
CA HIS A 108 5.36 11.80 9.96
C HIS A 108 5.34 10.34 9.51
N SER A 109 5.63 10.12 8.24
CA SER A 109 5.83 8.80 7.65
C SER A 109 7.08 8.77 6.80
N LEU A 110 7.75 7.62 6.81
CA LEU A 110 8.73 7.24 5.80
C LEU A 110 7.98 6.51 4.68
N ASN A 111 8.04 7.06 3.48
CA ASN A 111 7.25 6.60 2.36
C ASN A 111 8.14 5.95 1.30
N TYR A 112 7.60 4.95 0.61
CA TYR A 112 8.14 4.35 -0.59
C TYR A 112 7.01 4.24 -1.62
N ILE A 113 6.91 5.22 -2.52
CA ILE A 113 5.74 5.44 -3.37
C ILE A 113 6.09 5.16 -4.83
N LYS A 114 5.33 4.25 -5.45
CA LYS A 114 5.36 4.03 -6.90
C LYS A 114 4.73 5.22 -7.63
N TYR A 115 5.41 5.71 -8.65
CA TYR A 115 4.88 6.70 -9.59
C TYR A 115 5.31 6.37 -11.03
N GLN A 116 4.96 7.23 -11.99
CA GLN A 116 5.18 6.98 -13.42
C GLN A 116 6.66 6.71 -13.76
N ASN A 117 7.60 7.45 -13.16
CA ASN A 117 9.03 7.37 -13.51
C ASN A 117 9.86 6.51 -12.55
N GLY A 118 9.22 5.58 -11.82
CA GLY A 118 9.92 4.70 -10.89
C GLY A 118 9.33 4.77 -9.50
N TYR A 119 10.20 4.91 -8.50
CA TYR A 119 9.83 5.02 -7.09
C TYR A 119 10.41 6.30 -6.49
N TRP A 120 9.66 6.87 -5.56
CA TRP A 120 10.11 7.96 -4.73
C TRP A 120 10.07 7.49 -3.28
N ALA A 121 11.16 7.72 -2.56
CA ALA A 121 11.19 7.54 -1.12
C ALA A 121 11.38 8.89 -0.43
N GLY A 122 10.75 9.06 0.72
CA GLY A 122 10.91 10.29 1.48
C GLY A 122 10.09 10.36 2.75
N ILE A 123 10.54 11.23 3.65
CA ILE A 123 9.83 11.53 4.90
C ILE A 123 8.84 12.67 4.65
N THR A 124 7.57 12.46 4.97
CA THR A 124 6.53 13.51 4.87
C THR A 124 5.85 13.73 6.20
N LYS A 125 5.27 14.93 6.35
CA LYS A 125 4.35 15.25 7.43
C LYS A 125 2.95 14.76 7.05
N LEU A 126 2.35 13.96 7.94
CA LEU A 126 0.95 13.51 7.83
C LEU A 126 -0.02 14.63 8.24
N PRO A 127 -1.27 14.60 7.75
CA PRO A 127 -2.29 15.56 8.16
C PRO A 127 -2.45 15.62 9.68
N PRO A 128 -2.71 16.80 10.26
CA PRO A 128 -3.02 16.90 11.67
C PRO A 128 -4.33 16.17 12.00
N PRO A 129 -4.55 15.78 13.27
CA PRO A 129 -5.83 15.23 13.70
C PRO A 129 -7.00 16.14 13.28
N ILE A 130 -8.09 15.54 12.83
CA ILE A 130 -9.34 16.26 12.57
C ILE A 130 -9.85 16.75 13.94
N LYS A 131 -10.11 18.05 14.04
CA LYS A 131 -10.71 18.66 15.22
C LYS A 131 -12.21 18.43 15.24
#